data_AF-A0A077HLL2-F1
#
_entry.id   AF-A0A077HLL2-F1
#
_cell.length_a   1.000
_cell.length_b   1.000
_cell.length_c   1.000
_cell.angle_alpha   90.00
_cell.angle_beta   90.00
_cell.angle_gamma   90.00
#
_symmetry.space_group_name_H-M   'P 1'
#
loop_
_entity.id
_entity.type
_entity.pdbx_description
1 polymer ?
#
loop_
_entity_poly.entity_id
_entity_poly.type
_entity_poly.pdbx_seq_one_letter_code
_entity_poly.pdbx_strand_id
1 'polypeptide(L)'
;MQLKRRSALGAGAGLLALGCVLGILGGVVWALVRPAYVGQVEDSAVQVDQALSPANVEFAGYGSFALLTALAGGIVAAAAVRTTRKGNTAGGVAWLLWAGVVSAIAAFALYVFGNWFVALAHPLPDPEALANGDSVTLVPPVRPGAAWAAGPFAAVLVCWITNLLAYSREG
;
A
#
# COMPACT_ATOMS: atom_id res chain seq x y z
N MET A 1 12.46 33.04 -12.99
CA MET A 1 12.67 32.16 -11.81
C MET A 1 11.37 31.83 -11.05
N GLN A 2 10.47 32.80 -10.81
CA GLN A 2 9.20 32.60 -10.08
C GLN A 2 8.23 31.59 -10.72
N LEU A 3 8.06 31.59 -12.05
CA LEU A 3 7.15 30.68 -12.77
C LEU A 3 7.54 29.19 -12.62
N LYS A 4 8.83 28.87 -12.73
CA LYS A 4 9.36 27.49 -12.60
C LYS A 4 9.27 26.94 -11.17
N ARG A 5 9.26 27.82 -10.16
CA ARG A 5 9.10 27.43 -8.75
C ARG A 5 7.64 27.07 -8.44
N ARG A 6 6.68 27.81 -9.03
CA ARG A 6 5.24 27.51 -8.93
C ARG A 6 4.89 26.19 -9.62
N SER A 7 5.47 25.89 -10.78
CA SER A 7 5.23 24.62 -11.49
C SER A 7 5.74 23.41 -10.71
N ALA A 8 6.90 23.52 -10.07
CA ALA A 8 7.49 22.45 -9.27
C ALA A 8 6.67 22.15 -8.00
N LEU A 9 6.17 23.20 -7.31
CA LEU A 9 5.31 23.04 -6.14
C LEU A 9 3.97 22.38 -6.51
N GLY A 10 3.36 22.80 -7.62
CA GLY A 10 2.13 22.19 -8.13
C GLY A 10 2.32 20.72 -8.53
N ALA A 11 3.43 20.40 -9.19
CA ALA A 11 3.77 19.02 -9.52
C ALA A 11 4.02 18.16 -8.27
N GLY A 12 4.71 18.71 -7.27
CA GLY A 12 4.98 18.03 -5.99
C GLY A 12 3.70 17.72 -5.22
N ALA A 13 2.81 18.70 -5.09
CA ALA A 13 1.52 18.54 -4.43
C ALA A 13 0.60 17.57 -5.19
N GLY A 14 0.58 17.65 -6.53
CA GLY A 14 -0.18 16.71 -7.37
C GLY A 14 0.30 15.27 -7.21
N LEU A 15 1.62 15.06 -7.10
CA LEU A 15 2.19 13.74 -6.86
C LEU A 15 1.79 13.20 -5.48
N LEU A 16 1.83 14.05 -4.44
CA LEU A 16 1.36 13.70 -3.11
C LEU A 16 -0.12 13.33 -3.10
N ALA A 17 -0.98 14.14 -3.74
CA ALA A 17 -2.40 13.86 -3.85
C ALA A 17 -2.66 12.51 -4.53
N LEU A 18 -1.93 12.23 -5.62
CA LEU A 18 -1.97 10.92 -6.28
C LEU A 18 -1.58 9.78 -5.32
N GLY A 19 -0.48 9.94 -4.57
CA GLY A 19 -0.05 8.96 -3.57
C GLY A 19 -1.11 8.69 -2.51
N CYS A 20 -1.75 9.72 -1.98
CA CYS A 20 -2.85 9.57 -1.01
C CYS A 20 -4.04 8.80 -1.61
N VAL A 21 -4.47 9.15 -2.83
CA VAL A 21 -5.58 8.45 -3.52
C VAL A 21 -5.22 7.00 -3.78
N LEU A 22 -4.02 6.71 -4.28
CA LEU A 22 -3.55 5.34 -4.49
C LEU A 22 -3.49 4.54 -3.19
N GLY A 23 -3.02 5.17 -2.11
CA GLY A 23 -3.00 4.54 -0.79
C GLY A 23 -4.40 4.18 -0.30
N ILE A 24 -5.34 5.13 -0.34
CA ILE A 24 -6.72 4.90 0.10
C ILE A 24 -7.38 3.78 -0.72
N LEU A 25 -7.33 3.88 -2.06
CA LEU A 25 -7.94 2.88 -2.95
C LEU A 25 -7.25 1.52 -2.83
N GLY A 26 -5.91 1.51 -2.73
CA GLY A 26 -5.13 0.31 -2.47
C GLY A 26 -5.50 -0.33 -1.14
N GLY A 27 -5.84 0.47 -0.12
CA GLY A 27 -6.29 -0.01 1.19
C GLY A 27 -7.63 -0.75 1.08
N VAL A 28 -8.57 -0.20 0.32
CA VAL A 28 -9.85 -0.87 0.01
C VAL A 28 -9.58 -2.21 -0.68
N VAL A 29 -8.78 -2.22 -1.74
CA VAL A 29 -8.45 -3.45 -2.48
C VAL A 29 -7.77 -4.47 -1.57
N TRP A 30 -6.82 -4.02 -0.73
CA TRP A 30 -6.12 -4.89 0.20
C TRP A 30 -7.06 -5.49 1.26
N ALA A 31 -8.04 -4.72 1.75
CA ALA A 31 -9.06 -5.23 2.66
C ALA A 31 -9.89 -6.36 2.03
N LEU A 32 -10.26 -6.20 0.76
CA LEU A 32 -11.10 -7.18 0.03
C LEU A 32 -10.35 -8.47 -0.33
N VAL A 33 -9.03 -8.39 -0.56
CA VAL A 33 -8.22 -9.54 -0.98
C VAL A 33 -7.62 -10.29 0.22
N ARG A 34 -7.69 -9.73 1.44
CA ARG A 34 -7.16 -10.40 2.64
C ARG A 34 -8.00 -11.63 2.99
N PRO A 35 -7.39 -12.83 3.01
CA PRO A 35 -8.08 -14.01 3.52
C PRO A 35 -8.33 -13.86 5.03
N ALA A 36 -9.40 -14.46 5.50
CA ALA A 36 -9.77 -14.50 6.92
C ALA A 36 -9.74 -15.96 7.40
N TYR A 37 -9.44 -16.17 8.68
CA TYR A 37 -9.66 -17.45 9.36
C TYR A 37 -11.15 -17.61 9.66
N VAL A 38 -11.66 -18.83 9.50
CA VAL A 38 -12.98 -19.21 10.01
C VAL A 38 -12.74 -20.05 11.26
N GLY A 39 -13.20 -19.55 12.40
CA GLY A 39 -13.17 -20.26 13.67
C GLY A 39 -14.57 -20.68 14.10
N GLN A 40 -14.67 -21.78 14.82
CA GLN A 40 -15.89 -22.14 15.55
C GLN A 40 -15.67 -21.87 17.04
N VAL A 41 -16.69 -21.35 17.71
CA VAL A 41 -16.67 -21.17 19.16
C VAL A 41 -16.94 -22.52 19.82
N GLU A 42 -15.92 -23.07 20.49
CA GLU A 42 -16.00 -24.32 21.24
C GLU A 42 -15.41 -24.11 22.63
N ASP A 43 -16.19 -24.45 23.67
CA ASP A 43 -15.81 -24.31 25.09
C ASP A 43 -15.21 -22.95 25.44
N SER A 44 -15.89 -21.86 25.06
CA SER A 44 -15.48 -20.47 25.34
C SER A 44 -14.12 -20.05 24.76
N ALA A 45 -13.60 -20.80 23.79
CA ALA A 45 -12.45 -20.43 22.97
C ALA A 45 -12.81 -20.48 21.48
N VAL A 46 -12.21 -19.60 20.67
CA VAL A 46 -12.34 -19.70 19.21
C VAL A 46 -11.28 -20.66 18.69
N GLN A 47 -11.70 -21.86 18.31
CA GLN A 47 -10.83 -22.83 17.65
C GLN A 47 -10.83 -22.53 16.14
N VAL A 48 -9.65 -22.34 15.57
CA VAL A 48 -9.50 -22.14 14.12
C VAL A 48 -9.76 -23.47 13.43
N ASP A 49 -10.81 -23.54 12.63
CA ASP A 49 -11.07 -24.69 11.78
C ASP A 49 -10.06 -24.66 10.62
N GLN A 50 -9.03 -25.50 10.71
CA GLN A 50 -7.98 -25.59 9.68
C GLN A 50 -8.43 -26.28 8.39
N ALA A 51 -9.56 -26.99 8.39
CA ALA A 51 -10.12 -27.59 7.17
C ALA A 51 -10.88 -26.54 6.33
N LEU A 52 -11.49 -25.55 6.99
CA LEU A 52 -12.20 -24.44 6.34
C LEU A 52 -11.34 -23.18 6.14
N SER A 53 -10.27 -23.04 6.92
CA SER A 53 -9.37 -21.88 6.83
C SER A 53 -8.32 -22.06 5.73
N PRO A 54 -8.09 -21.03 4.88
CA PRO A 54 -7.01 -21.07 3.89
C PRO A 54 -5.64 -21.23 4.55
N ALA A 55 -4.75 -22.03 3.94
CA ALA A 55 -3.36 -22.11 4.39
C ALA A 55 -2.65 -20.75 4.18
N ASN A 56 -1.76 -20.38 5.11
CA ASN A 56 -0.86 -19.22 5.01
C ASN A 56 -1.56 -17.84 4.89
N VAL A 57 -2.67 -17.62 5.60
CA VAL A 57 -3.43 -16.35 5.59
C VAL A 57 -2.54 -15.13 5.87
N GLU A 58 -1.64 -15.22 6.86
CA GLU A 58 -0.73 -14.14 7.22
C GLU A 58 0.26 -13.81 6.09
N PHE A 59 0.78 -14.83 5.41
CA PHE A 59 1.68 -14.65 4.27
C PHE A 59 0.96 -14.02 3.09
N ALA A 60 -0.28 -14.43 2.80
CA ALA A 60 -1.09 -13.83 1.75
C ALA A 60 -1.43 -12.36 2.07
N GLY A 61 -1.75 -12.05 3.32
CA GLY A 61 -1.98 -10.67 3.78
C GLY A 61 -0.73 -9.79 3.67
N TYR A 62 0.42 -10.31 4.08
CA TYR A 62 1.72 -9.63 3.95
C TYR A 62 2.14 -9.46 2.48
N GLY A 63 2.04 -10.52 1.68
CA GLY A 63 2.44 -10.53 0.28
C GLY A 63 1.59 -9.60 -0.57
N SER A 64 0.27 -9.62 -0.40
CA SER A 64 -0.64 -8.70 -1.09
C SER A 64 -0.37 -7.24 -0.69
N PHE A 65 -0.08 -6.96 0.58
CA PHE A 65 0.34 -5.62 1.02
C PHE A 65 1.63 -5.17 0.32
N ALA A 66 2.66 -6.02 0.30
CA ALA A 66 3.93 -5.71 -0.35
C ALA A 66 3.77 -5.46 -1.86
N LEU A 67 2.94 -6.27 -2.53
CA LEU A 67 2.68 -6.12 -3.97
C LEU A 67 1.90 -4.84 -4.29
N LEU A 68 0.84 -4.54 -3.53
CA LEU A 68 0.04 -3.33 -3.76
C LEU A 68 0.84 -2.05 -3.47
N THR A 69 1.66 -2.05 -2.42
CA THR A 69 2.54 -0.92 -2.11
C THR A 69 3.63 -0.73 -3.17
N ALA A 70 4.26 -1.81 -3.65
CA ALA A 70 5.21 -1.76 -4.77
C ALA A 70 4.56 -1.22 -6.05
N LEU A 71 3.35 -1.67 -6.38
CA LEU A 71 2.59 -1.18 -7.52
C LEU A 71 2.28 0.33 -7.39
N ALA A 72 1.80 0.77 -6.24
CA ALA A 72 1.56 2.18 -5.96
C ALA A 72 2.84 3.02 -6.13
N GLY A 73 3.98 2.52 -5.62
CA GLY A 73 5.29 3.15 -5.81
C GLY A 73 5.70 3.25 -7.28
N GLY A 74 5.46 2.20 -8.07
CA GLY A 74 5.68 2.22 -9.52
C GLY A 74 4.84 3.27 -10.24
N ILE A 75 3.57 3.43 -9.88
CA ILE A 75 2.68 4.46 -10.46
C ILE A 75 3.14 5.86 -10.08
N VAL A 76 3.53 6.08 -8.82
CA VAL A 76 4.11 7.35 -8.34
C VAL A 76 5.38 7.68 -9.13
N ALA A 77 6.28 6.73 -9.30
CA ALA A 77 7.49 6.95 -10.09
C ALA A 77 7.19 7.25 -11.57
N ALA A 78 6.25 6.54 -12.19
CA ALA A 78 5.84 6.82 -13.57
C ALA A 78 5.27 8.25 -13.71
N ALA A 79 4.44 8.69 -12.76
CA ALA A 79 3.94 10.05 -12.72
C ALA A 79 5.08 11.07 -12.51
N ALA A 80 6.01 10.80 -11.59
CA ALA A 80 7.17 11.64 -11.32
C ALA A 80 8.04 11.81 -12.57
N VAL A 81 8.36 10.73 -13.29
CA VAL A 81 9.13 10.76 -14.55
C VAL A 81 8.36 11.49 -15.66
N ARG A 82 7.04 11.34 -15.72
CA ARG A 82 6.23 12.08 -16.70
C ARG A 82 6.28 13.59 -16.46
N THR A 83 6.28 14.03 -15.21
CA THR A 83 6.36 15.46 -14.87
C THR A 83 7.72 16.07 -15.22
N THR A 84 8.83 15.32 -15.04
CA THR A 84 10.17 15.79 -15.42
C THR A 84 10.30 15.89 -16.94
N ARG A 85 9.84 14.87 -17.69
CA ARG A 85 9.87 14.88 -19.17
C ARG A 85 9.06 16.02 -19.81
N LYS A 86 7.98 16.46 -19.16
CA LYS A 86 7.19 17.62 -19.61
C LYS A 86 7.84 18.98 -19.30
N GLY A 87 9.00 18.99 -18.63
CA GLY A 87 9.67 20.22 -18.24
C GLY A 87 9.05 20.94 -17.04
N ASN A 88 8.06 20.30 -16.36
CA ASN A 88 7.37 20.92 -15.23
C ASN A 88 8.27 21.02 -13.98
N THR A 89 9.24 20.11 -13.85
CA THR A 89 10.21 19.99 -12.76
C THR A 89 11.57 19.54 -13.32
N ALA A 90 12.67 19.98 -12.69
CA ALA A 90 14.00 19.47 -13.00
C ALA A 90 14.15 18.03 -12.47
N GLY A 91 14.53 17.09 -13.34
CA GLY A 91 14.94 15.76 -12.91
C GLY A 91 16.17 15.86 -12.01
N GLY A 92 16.20 15.11 -10.90
CA GLY A 92 17.30 15.15 -9.95
C GLY A 92 17.04 14.33 -8.70
N VAL A 93 18.06 14.20 -7.85
CA VAL A 93 18.02 13.38 -6.63
C VAL A 93 16.89 13.80 -5.69
N ALA A 94 16.65 15.10 -5.53
CA ALA A 94 15.57 15.61 -4.67
C ALA A 94 14.18 15.16 -5.14
N TRP A 95 13.94 15.09 -6.45
CA TRP A 95 12.67 14.65 -7.01
C TRP A 95 12.47 13.13 -6.89
N LEU A 96 13.56 12.38 -7.04
CA LEU A 96 13.58 10.94 -6.79
C LEU A 96 13.28 10.63 -5.31
N LEU A 97 13.91 11.35 -4.37
CA LEU A 97 13.62 11.22 -2.94
C LEU A 97 12.17 11.60 -2.62
N TRP A 98 11.66 12.65 -3.26
CA TRP A 98 10.25 13.04 -3.11
C TRP A 98 9.28 11.94 -3.57
N ALA A 99 9.53 11.30 -4.71
CA ALA A 99 8.74 10.16 -5.16
C ALA A 99 8.79 8.99 -4.16
N GLY A 100 9.96 8.74 -3.54
CA GLY A 100 10.11 7.76 -2.47
C GLY A 100 9.26 8.11 -1.23
N VAL A 101 9.29 9.37 -0.78
CA VAL A 101 8.48 9.87 0.34
C VAL A 101 6.98 9.74 0.04
N VAL A 102 6.53 10.18 -1.14
CA VAL A 102 5.12 10.05 -1.55
C VAL A 102 4.69 8.58 -1.57
N SER A 103 5.56 7.68 -2.02
CA SER A 103 5.28 6.24 -2.01
C SER A 103 5.21 5.64 -0.60
N ALA A 104 6.03 6.15 0.34
CA ALA A 104 5.92 5.78 1.75
C ALA A 104 4.57 6.23 2.34
N ILE A 105 4.14 7.46 2.01
CA ILE A 105 2.83 7.99 2.42
C ILE A 105 1.70 7.16 1.81
N ALA A 106 1.80 6.77 0.54
CA ALA A 106 0.83 5.88 -0.10
C ALA A 106 0.73 4.53 0.63
N ALA A 107 1.87 3.91 0.98
CA ALA A 107 1.90 2.67 1.74
C ALA A 107 1.28 2.84 3.14
N PHE A 108 1.53 3.99 3.80
CA PHE A 108 0.95 4.31 5.09
C PHE A 108 -0.57 4.45 5.02
N ALA A 109 -1.07 5.21 4.06
CA ALA A 109 -2.50 5.33 3.81
C ALA A 109 -3.12 3.96 3.48
N LEU A 110 -2.48 3.15 2.65
CA LEU A 110 -2.93 1.80 2.32
C LEU A 110 -3.12 0.93 3.57
N TYR A 111 -2.14 0.94 4.47
CA TYR A 111 -2.22 0.19 5.71
C TYR A 111 -3.35 0.67 6.63
N VAL A 112 -3.42 1.98 6.87
CA VAL A 112 -4.42 2.58 7.78
C VAL A 112 -5.84 2.36 7.26
N PHE A 113 -6.09 2.73 6.00
CA PHE A 113 -7.41 2.60 5.41
C PHE A 113 -7.79 1.13 5.20
N GLY A 114 -6.86 0.27 4.81
CA GLY A 114 -7.15 -1.15 4.65
C GLY A 114 -7.55 -1.83 5.95
N ASN A 115 -6.91 -1.49 7.08
CA ASN A 115 -7.33 -2.00 8.39
C ASN A 115 -8.68 -1.43 8.82
N TRP A 116 -8.95 -0.16 8.51
CA TRP A 116 -10.26 0.43 8.77
C TRP A 116 -11.38 -0.25 7.96
N PHE A 117 -11.16 -0.53 6.69
CA PHE A 117 -12.13 -1.26 5.86
C PHE A 117 -12.34 -2.70 6.32
N VAL A 118 -11.30 -3.40 6.77
CA VAL A 118 -11.47 -4.74 7.37
C VAL A 118 -12.35 -4.69 8.62
N ALA A 119 -12.13 -3.71 9.50
CA ALA A 119 -12.95 -3.56 10.70
C ALA A 119 -14.43 -3.26 10.39
N LEU A 120 -14.70 -2.59 9.27
CA LEU A 120 -16.07 -2.34 8.79
C LEU A 120 -16.70 -3.58 8.12
N ALA A 121 -15.91 -4.37 7.39
CA ALA A 121 -16.40 -5.55 6.67
C ALA A 121 -16.61 -6.77 7.57
N HIS A 122 -15.77 -6.91 8.61
CA HIS A 122 -15.80 -8.02 9.56
C HIS A 122 -15.83 -7.47 10.98
N PRO A 123 -16.98 -6.92 11.43
CA PRO A 123 -17.13 -6.51 12.82
C PRO A 123 -16.99 -7.73 13.73
N LEU A 124 -16.13 -7.63 14.75
CA LEU A 124 -15.99 -8.67 15.77
C LEU A 124 -17.31 -8.78 16.53
N PRO A 125 -17.90 -9.98 16.67
CA PRO A 125 -19.08 -10.19 17.50
C PRO A 125 -18.76 -9.82 18.96
N ASP A 126 -19.77 -9.34 19.69
CA ASP A 126 -19.65 -9.10 21.12
C ASP A 126 -19.32 -10.43 21.83
N PRO A 127 -18.22 -10.52 22.61
CA PRO A 127 -17.85 -11.76 23.29
C PRO A 127 -18.95 -12.32 24.19
N GLU A 128 -19.83 -11.46 24.72
CA GLU A 128 -20.96 -11.87 25.58
C GLU A 128 -22.16 -12.41 24.78
N ALA A 129 -22.19 -12.21 23.46
CA ALA A 129 -23.27 -12.66 22.57
C ALA A 129 -22.93 -13.96 21.82
N LEU A 130 -21.70 -14.48 21.95
CA LEU A 130 -21.25 -15.69 21.27
C LEU A 130 -21.75 -16.96 21.98
N ALA A 131 -22.48 -17.81 21.25
CA ALA A 131 -22.88 -19.13 21.73
C ALA A 131 -21.93 -20.23 21.21
N ASN A 132 -21.84 -21.35 21.93
CA ASN A 132 -21.11 -22.53 21.45
C ASN A 132 -21.72 -23.00 20.11
N GLY A 133 -20.87 -23.18 19.10
CA GLY A 133 -21.28 -23.53 17.73
C GLY A 133 -21.38 -22.35 16.75
N ASP A 134 -21.21 -21.11 17.20
CA ASP A 134 -21.17 -19.95 16.28
C ASP A 134 -19.89 -19.93 15.44
N SER A 135 -20.04 -19.60 14.15
CA SER A 135 -18.90 -19.38 13.25
C SER A 135 -18.44 -17.92 13.29
N VAL A 136 -17.18 -17.69 13.62
CA VAL A 136 -16.58 -16.34 13.65
C VAL A 136 -15.52 -16.22 12.55
N THR A 137 -15.55 -15.10 11.82
CA THR A 137 -14.54 -14.76 10.81
C THR A 137 -13.52 -13.80 11.42
N LEU A 138 -12.25 -14.21 11.46
CA LEU A 138 -11.16 -13.46 12.09
C LEU A 138 -10.10 -13.11 11.05
N VAL A 139 -9.89 -11.82 10.79
CA VAL A 139 -8.79 -11.36 9.93
C VAL A 139 -7.57 -11.07 10.82
N PRO A 140 -6.46 -11.82 10.67
CA PRO A 140 -5.29 -11.63 11.51
C PRO A 140 -4.61 -10.27 11.26
N PRO A 141 -4.08 -9.60 12.31
CA PRO A 141 -3.36 -8.35 12.14
C PRO A 141 -2.05 -8.57 11.40
N VAL A 142 -1.88 -7.89 10.26
CA VAL A 142 -0.64 -7.98 9.46
C VAL A 142 0.39 -7.00 10.01
N ARG A 143 1.55 -7.52 10.44
CA ARG A 143 2.73 -6.72 10.82
C ARG A 143 3.58 -6.48 9.57
N PRO A 144 3.62 -5.26 8.98
CA PRO A 144 4.16 -5.10 7.64
C PRO A 144 5.69 -5.15 7.56
N GLY A 145 6.43 -5.00 8.68
CA GLY A 145 7.87 -5.21 8.73
C GLY A 145 8.64 -4.57 7.56
N ALA A 146 9.35 -5.39 6.78
CA ALA A 146 10.10 -4.95 5.60
C ALA A 146 9.22 -4.51 4.41
N ALA A 147 7.95 -4.96 4.33
CA ALA A 147 7.05 -4.57 3.25
C ALA A 147 6.72 -3.07 3.23
N TRP A 148 6.92 -2.36 4.35
CA TRP A 148 6.88 -0.89 4.38
C TRP A 148 7.81 -0.24 3.34
N ALA A 149 8.94 -0.89 3.05
CA ALA A 149 9.93 -0.39 2.11
C ALA A 149 9.61 -0.74 0.65
N ALA A 150 8.65 -1.63 0.37
CA ALA A 150 8.38 -2.13 -0.98
C ALA A 150 7.97 -1.01 -1.95
N GLY A 151 7.03 -0.15 -1.54
CA GLY A 151 6.60 1.02 -2.32
C GLY A 151 7.71 2.05 -2.56
N PRO A 152 8.36 2.58 -1.49
CA PRO A 152 9.50 3.49 -1.64
C PRO A 152 10.63 2.93 -2.50
N PHE A 153 11.00 1.66 -2.29
CA PHE A 153 12.05 0.99 -3.06
C PHE A 153 11.69 0.90 -4.53
N ALA A 154 10.47 0.44 -4.85
CA ALA A 154 9.99 0.37 -6.23
C ALA A 154 10.01 1.74 -6.91
N ALA A 155 9.55 2.78 -6.21
CA ALA A 155 9.51 4.13 -6.75
C ALA A 155 10.91 4.67 -7.08
N VAL A 156 11.83 4.54 -6.12
CA VAL A 156 13.23 4.98 -6.29
C VAL A 156 13.92 4.19 -7.39
N LEU A 157 13.76 2.88 -7.42
CA LEU A 157 14.38 2.01 -8.42
C LEU A 157 13.90 2.36 -9.84
N VAL A 158 12.59 2.54 -10.04
CA VAL A 158 12.03 2.94 -11.34
C VAL A 158 12.54 4.32 -11.76
N CYS A 159 12.53 5.31 -10.87
CA CYS A 159 13.11 6.63 -11.16
C CYS A 159 14.59 6.55 -11.51
N TRP A 160 15.37 5.72 -10.80
CA TRP A 160 16.79 5.54 -11.06
C TRP A 160 17.06 4.89 -12.43
N ILE A 161 16.39 3.76 -12.73
CA ILE A 161 16.52 3.06 -14.03
C ILE A 161 16.16 4.00 -15.18
N THR A 162 15.06 4.75 -15.06
CA THR A 162 14.64 5.68 -16.12
C THR A 162 15.63 6.82 -16.34
N ASN A 163 16.27 7.34 -15.29
CA ASN A 163 17.33 8.33 -15.41
C ASN A 163 18.59 7.74 -16.05
N LEU A 164 18.98 6.52 -15.66
CA LEU A 164 20.13 5.82 -16.23
C LEU A 164 19.96 5.57 -17.74
N LEU A 165 18.77 5.13 -18.16
CA LEU A 165 18.43 4.90 -19.57
C LEU A 165 18.35 6.20 -20.38
N ALA A 166 18.00 7.33 -19.75
CA ALA A 166 18.03 8.62 -20.41
C ALA A 166 19.49 9.05 -20.67
N TYR A 167 20.35 8.91 -19.66
CA TYR A 167 21.78 9.21 -19.77
C TYR A 167 22.48 8.39 -20.86
N SER A 168 22.19 7.09 -20.96
CA SER A 168 22.81 6.21 -21.96
C SER A 168 22.40 6.49 -23.41
N ARG A 169 21.42 7.37 -23.66
CA ARG A 169 20.98 7.76 -25.01
C ARG A 169 21.56 9.10 -25.45
N GLU A 170 22.16 9.84 -24.53
CA GLU A 170 22.75 11.17 -24.77
C GLU A 170 24.28 11.12 -24.95
N GLY A 171 24.91 9.99 -24.58
CA GLY A 171 26.33 9.72 -24.82
C GLY A 171 26.54 8.75 -25.97
#